data_AF-A0A9X0ATK2-F1
#
_entry.id   AF-A0A9X0ATK2-F1
#
_cell.length_a   1.000
_cell.length_b   1.000
_cell.length_c   1.000
_cell.angle_alpha   90.00
_cell.angle_beta   90.00
_cell.angle_gamma   90.00
#
_symmetry.space_group_name_H-M   'P 1'
#
loop_
_entity.id
_entity.type
_entity.pdbx_description
1 polymer ?
#
loop_
_entity_poly.entity_id
_entity_poly.type
_entity_poly.pdbx_seq_one_letter_code
_entity_poly.pdbx_strand_id
1 'polypeptide(L)'
;MLEVIFLIGALASTIAYASARLIRICSTRIEVSIPVVVPIQGKVKEKIDENENISKYQALRNLRDQHEVAAVMSRLIDEDGAGAWPPNANHDSWPMALRPYKEVYFQLIPLLSAAPPSLDDDVNNERRKKYRSIMQKSLTEQVNIPQVVTIMAAVEVGN
;
A
#
# COMPACT_ATOMS: atom_id res chain seq x y z
N MET A 1 14.70 44.70 -30.29
CA MET A 1 15.15 43.31 -30.09
C MET A 1 16.01 43.08 -28.84
N LEU A 2 16.50 44.11 -28.13
CA LEU A 2 17.29 43.95 -26.89
C LEU A 2 16.46 43.84 -25.59
N GLU A 3 15.23 44.37 -25.59
CA GLU A 3 14.36 44.42 -24.40
C GLU A 3 13.80 43.04 -23.96
N VAL A 4 13.57 42.13 -24.90
CA VAL A 4 12.98 40.80 -24.62
C VAL A 4 14.00 39.86 -23.92
N ILE A 5 15.29 40.06 -24.16
CA ILE A 5 16.37 39.24 -23.58
C ILE A 5 16.55 39.58 -22.08
N PHE A 6 16.40 40.86 -21.71
CA PHE A 6 16.46 41.28 -20.31
C PHE A 6 15.30 40.72 -19.47
N LEU A 7 14.11 40.62 -20.06
CA LEU A 7 12.91 40.08 -19.39
C LEU A 7 13.03 38.57 -19.09
N ILE A 8 13.66 37.80 -20.00
CA ILE A 8 13.90 36.37 -19.79
C ILE A 8 14.99 36.14 -18.72
N GLY A 9 16.03 36.97 -18.69
CA GLY A 9 17.09 36.91 -17.66
C GLY A 9 16.55 37.14 -16.24
N ALA A 10 15.66 38.11 -16.05
CA ALA A 10 15.07 38.40 -14.74
C ALA A 10 14.14 37.29 -14.23
N LEU A 11 13.45 36.58 -15.13
CA LEU A 11 12.57 35.45 -14.80
C LEU A 11 13.37 34.19 -14.41
N ALA A 12 14.51 33.95 -15.06
CA ALA A 12 15.40 32.84 -14.71
C ALA A 12 16.05 33.02 -13.32
N SER A 13 16.44 34.25 -12.97
CA SER A 13 17.04 34.53 -11.65
C SER A 13 16.03 34.43 -10.50
N THR A 14 14.76 34.74 -10.71
CA THR A 14 13.71 34.63 -9.67
C THR A 14 13.31 33.18 -9.41
N ILE A 15 13.25 32.33 -10.44
CA ILE A 15 12.99 30.88 -10.29
C ILE A 15 14.15 30.18 -9.57
N ALA A 16 15.40 30.53 -9.88
CA ALA A 16 16.58 29.99 -9.20
C ALA A 16 16.66 30.42 -7.71
N TYR A 17 16.18 31.62 -7.37
CA TYR A 17 16.18 32.11 -6.00
C TYR A 17 15.08 31.47 -5.14
N ALA A 18 13.93 31.13 -5.74
CA ALA A 18 12.84 30.43 -5.06
C ALA A 18 13.17 28.97 -4.73
N SER A 19 13.90 28.26 -5.62
CA SER A 19 14.30 26.87 -5.38
C SER A 19 15.37 26.73 -4.31
N ALA A 20 16.31 27.68 -4.20
CA ALA A 20 17.33 27.67 -3.16
C ALA A 20 16.76 27.87 -1.74
N ARG A 21 15.62 28.58 -1.60
CA ARG A 21 14.99 28.85 -0.30
C ARG A 21 14.14 27.69 0.22
N LEU A 22 13.58 26.86 -0.67
CA LEU A 22 12.88 25.62 -0.31
C LEU A 22 13.85 24.53 0.18
N ILE A 23 15.03 24.42 -0.44
CA ILE A 23 16.04 23.43 -0.03
C ILE A 23 16.54 23.69 1.40
N ARG A 24 16.56 24.95 1.84
CA ARG A 24 17.04 25.32 3.19
C ARG A 24 16.05 25.00 4.31
N ILE A 25 14.75 24.83 4.01
CA ILE A 25 13.72 24.52 5.02
C ILE A 25 13.70 23.02 5.35
N CYS A 26 14.14 22.15 4.42
CA CYS A 26 14.15 20.69 4.64
C CYS A 26 15.41 20.17 5.36
N SER A 27 16.37 21.04 5.72
CA SER A 27 17.64 20.65 6.34
C SER A 27 17.71 21.04 7.82
N THR A 28 16.78 20.52 8.61
CA THR A 28 16.97 20.34 10.06
C THR A 28 16.63 18.90 10.42
N ARG A 29 17.46 17.96 9.95
CA ARG A 29 17.48 16.61 10.51
C ARG A 29 18.05 16.71 11.92
N ILE A 30 17.19 16.50 12.90
CA ILE A 30 17.59 15.98 14.21
C ILE A 30 18.29 14.65 13.92
N GLU A 31 19.57 14.54 14.28
CA GLU A 31 20.29 13.27 14.25
C GLU A 31 19.63 12.31 15.23
N VAL A 32 18.76 11.42 14.72
CA VAL A 32 18.36 10.24 15.49
C VAL A 32 19.48 9.24 15.37
N SER A 33 20.20 9.09 16.49
CA SER A 33 21.30 8.16 16.64
C SER A 33 20.81 6.72 16.47
N ILE A 34 21.58 5.99 15.64
CA ILE A 34 21.63 4.52 15.46
C ILE A 34 20.50 3.92 14.59
N PRO A 35 20.84 3.23 13.48
CA PRO A 35 19.90 2.34 12.81
C PRO A 35 19.67 1.13 13.72
N VAL A 36 18.51 1.08 14.39
CA VAL A 36 18.00 -0.19 14.89
C VAL A 36 17.68 -1.03 13.65
N VAL A 37 18.63 -1.90 13.26
CA VAL A 37 18.36 -2.99 12.33
C VAL A 37 17.36 -3.89 13.06
N VAL A 38 16.08 -3.65 12.83
CA VAL A 38 15.05 -4.62 13.19
C VAL A 38 15.17 -5.71 12.13
N PRO A 39 15.65 -6.92 12.46
CA PRO A 39 15.50 -8.03 11.55
C PRO A 39 14.00 -8.17 11.31
N ILE A 40 13.55 -7.95 10.06
CA ILE A 40 12.25 -8.44 9.63
C ILE A 40 12.39 -9.96 9.68
N GLN A 41 12.17 -10.51 10.86
CA GLN A 41 11.92 -11.92 11.06
C GLN A 41 10.71 -12.19 10.17
N GLY A 42 10.97 -12.72 8.98
CA GLY A 42 9.98 -13.46 8.22
C GLY A 42 9.62 -14.67 9.05
N LYS A 43 8.86 -14.44 10.14
CA LYS A 43 8.10 -15.49 10.78
C LYS A 43 7.16 -15.97 9.69
N VAL A 44 7.55 -17.08 9.06
CA VAL A 44 6.61 -18.03 8.48
C VAL A 44 5.42 -18.03 9.42
N LYS A 45 4.27 -17.59 8.91
CA LYS A 45 3.01 -17.46 9.64
C LYS A 45 2.77 -18.82 10.30
N GLU A 46 3.16 -18.95 11.56
CA GLU A 46 2.71 -20.04 12.42
C GLU A 46 1.20 -20.00 12.28
N LYS A 47 0.57 -21.13 11.94
CA LYS A 47 -0.88 -21.20 11.77
C LYS A 47 -1.50 -20.78 13.11
N ILE A 48 -1.85 -19.50 13.22
CA ILE A 48 -2.57 -18.96 14.36
C ILE A 48 -3.89 -19.71 14.37
N ASP A 49 -4.18 -20.41 15.46
CA ASP A 49 -5.41 -21.16 15.61
C ASP A 49 -6.59 -20.20 15.44
N GLU A 50 -7.45 -20.49 14.46
CA GLU A 50 -8.63 -19.69 14.16
C GLU A 50 -9.54 -19.57 15.39
N ASN A 51 -9.55 -20.59 16.25
CA ASN A 51 -10.29 -20.61 17.51
C ASN A 51 -9.78 -19.56 18.51
N GLU A 52 -8.46 -19.35 18.57
CA GLU A 52 -7.86 -18.36 19.47
C GLU A 52 -8.21 -16.92 19.05
N ASN A 53 -8.30 -16.65 17.74
CA ASN A 53 -8.70 -15.32 17.24
C ASN A 53 -10.19 -15.04 17.43
N ILE A 54 -11.07 -16.03 17.21
CA ILE A 54 -12.50 -15.91 17.49
C ILE A 54 -12.71 -15.54 18.97
N SER A 55 -11.96 -16.18 19.87
CA SER A 55 -12.00 -15.88 21.30
C SER A 55 -11.57 -14.44 21.63
N LYS A 56 -10.56 -13.89 20.94
CA LYS A 56 -10.07 -12.51 21.17
C LYS A 56 -11.08 -11.45 20.74
N TYR A 57 -11.71 -11.62 19.57
CA TYR A 57 -12.72 -10.66 19.10
C TYR A 57 -14.00 -10.73 19.92
N GLN A 58 -14.39 -11.90 20.42
CA GLN A 58 -15.50 -12.02 21.37
C GLN A 58 -15.21 -11.30 22.69
N ALA A 59 -14.01 -11.47 23.26
CA ALA A 59 -13.62 -10.75 24.47
C ALA A 59 -13.65 -9.22 24.27
N LEU A 60 -13.18 -8.74 23.12
CA LEU A 60 -13.24 -7.33 22.75
C LEU A 60 -14.69 -6.81 22.64
N ARG A 61 -15.57 -7.57 21.98
CA ARG A 61 -17.00 -7.23 21.85
C ARG A 61 -17.72 -7.20 23.20
N ASN A 62 -17.33 -8.05 24.14
CA ASN A 62 -17.90 -8.04 25.50
C ASN A 62 -17.50 -6.78 26.29
N LEU A 63 -16.33 -6.20 26.01
CA LEU A 63 -15.84 -4.98 26.66
C LEU A 63 -16.32 -3.70 25.98
N ARG A 64 -17.03 -3.82 24.85
CA ARG A 64 -17.47 -2.70 24.01
C ARG A 64 -18.25 -1.65 24.80
N ASP A 65 -19.14 -2.08 25.68
CA ASP A 65 -20.03 -1.19 26.42
C ASP A 65 -19.37 -0.62 27.70
N GLN A 66 -18.16 -1.08 28.04
CA GLN A 66 -17.42 -0.71 29.25
C GLN A 66 -16.21 0.20 28.97
N HIS A 67 -15.64 0.10 27.77
CA HIS A 67 -14.44 0.85 27.39
C HIS A 67 -14.58 1.47 26.00
N GLU A 68 -14.39 2.79 25.91
CA GLU A 68 -14.41 3.54 24.66
C GLU A 68 -13.44 2.96 23.61
N VAL A 69 -12.23 2.58 24.02
CA VAL A 69 -11.24 1.97 23.12
C VAL A 69 -11.72 0.62 22.58
N ALA A 70 -12.39 -0.19 23.40
CA ALA A 70 -12.97 -1.45 22.96
C ALA A 70 -14.15 -1.22 22.00
N ALA A 71 -14.93 -0.14 22.21
CA ALA A 71 -15.97 0.29 21.30
C ALA A 71 -15.42 0.64 19.91
N VAL A 72 -14.42 1.53 19.86
CA VAL A 72 -13.78 1.96 18.61
C VAL A 72 -13.11 0.78 17.90
N MET A 73 -12.39 -0.06 18.64
CA MET A 73 -11.70 -1.21 18.06
C MET A 73 -12.68 -2.27 17.53
N SER A 74 -13.77 -2.55 18.27
CA SER A 74 -14.80 -3.51 17.81
C SER A 74 -15.46 -3.01 16.53
N ARG A 75 -15.75 -1.71 16.47
CA ARG A 75 -16.31 -1.07 15.28
C ARG A 75 -15.39 -1.19 14.08
N LEU A 76 -14.09 -0.90 14.26
CA LEU A 76 -13.09 -1.07 13.20
C LEU A 76 -13.05 -2.50 12.68
N ILE A 77 -13.06 -3.50 13.59
CA ILE A 77 -13.02 -4.92 13.19
C ILE A 77 -14.29 -5.33 12.44
N ASP A 78 -15.45 -4.92 12.93
CA ASP A 78 -16.72 -5.37 12.38
C ASP A 78 -17.08 -4.65 11.06
N GLU A 79 -16.85 -3.34 10.99
CA GLU A 79 -17.17 -2.50 9.82
C GLU A 79 -16.06 -2.55 8.75
N ASP A 80 -14.81 -2.27 9.12
CA ASP A 80 -13.69 -2.16 8.17
C ASP A 80 -12.90 -3.47 8.02
N GLY A 81 -12.91 -4.30 9.06
CA GLY A 81 -12.22 -5.59 9.12
C GLY A 81 -12.99 -6.78 8.53
N ALA A 82 -14.27 -6.60 8.18
CA ALA A 82 -15.17 -7.70 7.84
C ALA A 82 -15.18 -8.82 8.92
N GLY A 83 -15.13 -8.42 10.19
CA GLY A 83 -15.18 -9.31 11.35
C GLY A 83 -13.83 -9.83 11.85
N ALA A 84 -12.71 -9.46 11.21
CA ALA A 84 -11.36 -9.75 11.70
C ALA A 84 -10.40 -8.59 11.39
N TRP A 85 -9.37 -8.41 12.22
CA TRP A 85 -8.29 -7.47 11.93
C TRP A 85 -6.91 -8.13 12.04
N PRO A 86 -6.07 -8.06 11.00
CA PRO A 86 -6.36 -7.49 9.67
C PRO A 86 -7.48 -8.25 8.93
N PRO A 87 -8.18 -7.62 7.97
CA PRO A 87 -9.22 -8.29 7.21
C PRO A 87 -8.69 -9.57 6.55
N ASN A 88 -9.38 -10.69 6.76
CA ASN A 88 -9.02 -11.95 6.12
C ASN A 88 -9.59 -11.95 4.70
N ALA A 89 -8.71 -11.90 3.70
CA ALA A 89 -9.14 -12.01 2.32
C ALA A 89 -9.59 -13.45 2.01
N ASN A 90 -10.91 -13.66 1.84
CA ASN A 90 -11.45 -14.92 1.32
C ASN A 90 -11.39 -14.93 -0.20
N HIS A 91 -10.21 -15.18 -0.76
CA HIS A 91 -10.05 -15.21 -2.21
C HIS A 91 -10.76 -16.41 -2.88
N ASP A 92 -11.06 -17.47 -2.13
CA ASP A 92 -11.63 -18.69 -2.69
C ASP A 92 -13.13 -18.54 -2.99
N SER A 93 -13.81 -17.67 -2.23
CA SER A 93 -15.20 -17.27 -2.50
C SER A 93 -15.34 -16.24 -3.64
N TRP A 94 -14.25 -15.76 -4.22
CA TRP A 94 -14.32 -14.78 -5.30
C TRP A 94 -14.91 -15.40 -6.58
N PRO A 95 -15.73 -14.64 -7.34
CA PRO A 95 -16.13 -15.00 -8.69
C PRO A 95 -14.92 -15.40 -9.55
N MET A 96 -15.09 -16.39 -10.43
CA MET A 96 -13.99 -16.93 -11.22
C MET A 96 -13.21 -15.85 -12.00
N ALA A 97 -13.88 -14.81 -12.50
CA ALA A 97 -13.22 -13.73 -13.23
C ALA A 97 -12.32 -12.85 -12.35
N LEU A 98 -12.58 -12.78 -11.04
CA LEU A 98 -11.80 -12.00 -10.09
C LEU A 98 -10.64 -12.79 -9.48
N ARG A 99 -10.72 -14.14 -9.50
CA ARG A 99 -9.66 -14.98 -8.94
C ARG A 99 -8.28 -14.61 -9.46
N PRO A 100 -8.01 -14.45 -10.78
CA PRO A 100 -6.68 -14.15 -11.30
C PRO A 100 -5.97 -12.96 -10.63
N TYR A 101 -6.68 -11.96 -10.11
CA TYR A 101 -6.06 -10.87 -9.35
C TYR A 101 -5.31 -11.36 -8.10
N LYS A 102 -5.81 -12.40 -7.42
CA LYS A 102 -5.14 -13.08 -6.30
C LYS A 102 -3.79 -13.64 -6.76
N GLU A 103 -3.78 -14.42 -7.84
CA GLU A 103 -2.59 -15.05 -8.39
C GLU A 103 -1.57 -14.00 -8.83
N VAL A 104 -2.01 -12.96 -9.53
CA VAL A 104 -1.17 -11.82 -9.92
C VAL A 104 -0.58 -11.13 -8.68
N TYR A 105 -1.38 -10.89 -7.64
CA TYR A 105 -0.89 -10.29 -6.40
C TYR A 105 0.20 -11.14 -5.74
N PHE A 106 -0.03 -12.46 -5.56
CA PHE A 106 0.98 -13.35 -4.96
C PHE A 106 2.25 -13.47 -5.81
N GLN A 107 2.14 -13.36 -7.13
CA GLN A 107 3.30 -13.30 -8.02
C GLN A 107 4.14 -12.01 -7.81
N LEU A 108 3.47 -10.90 -7.49
CA LEU A 108 4.09 -9.57 -7.40
C LEU A 108 4.62 -9.22 -6.00
N ILE A 109 4.02 -9.73 -4.93
CA ILE A 109 4.44 -9.43 -3.53
C ILE A 109 5.96 -9.58 -3.31
N PRO A 110 6.62 -10.66 -3.76
CA PRO A 110 8.05 -10.83 -3.52
C PRO A 110 8.93 -9.75 -4.16
N LEU A 111 8.40 -9.04 -5.16
CA LEU A 111 9.11 -7.97 -5.88
C LEU A 111 8.98 -6.60 -5.20
N LEU A 112 8.04 -6.44 -4.26
CA LEU A 112 7.85 -5.19 -3.51
C LEU A 112 8.87 -5.00 -2.40
N SER A 113 9.36 -6.09 -1.82
CA SER A 113 10.31 -6.07 -0.71
C SER A 113 11.72 -6.35 -1.22
N ALA A 114 12.69 -5.57 -0.76
CA ALA A 114 14.10 -5.85 -0.98
C ALA A 114 14.84 -5.73 0.36
N ALA A 115 15.56 -6.78 0.73
CA ALA A 115 16.44 -6.81 1.89
C ALA A 115 17.88 -6.97 1.42
N PRO A 116 18.81 -6.04 1.73
CA PRO A 116 18.57 -4.78 2.44
C PRO A 116 17.78 -3.76 1.58
N PRO A 117 17.09 -2.78 2.22
CA PRO A 117 16.52 -1.65 1.49
C PRO A 117 17.63 -0.90 0.76
N SER A 118 17.38 -0.54 -0.50
CA SER A 118 18.35 0.21 -1.32
C SER A 118 18.12 1.71 -1.15
N LEU A 119 19.20 2.46 -0.91
CA LEU A 119 19.21 3.93 -0.97
C LEU A 119 19.58 4.46 -2.36
N ASP A 120 19.89 3.58 -3.29
CA ASP A 120 20.24 3.92 -4.68
C ASP A 120 18.96 4.08 -5.52
N ASP A 121 18.75 5.29 -6.02
CA ASP A 121 17.58 5.67 -6.81
C ASP A 121 17.53 4.97 -8.18
N ASP A 122 18.66 4.70 -8.82
CA ASP A 122 18.72 4.02 -10.11
C ASP A 122 18.32 2.55 -9.94
N VAL A 123 18.85 1.90 -8.90
CA VAL A 123 18.44 0.53 -8.53
C VAL A 123 16.95 0.47 -8.21
N ASN A 124 16.42 1.45 -7.45
CA ASN A 124 15.01 1.51 -7.10
C ASN A 124 14.12 1.80 -8.32
N ASN A 125 14.58 2.62 -9.26
CA ASN A 125 13.90 2.88 -10.53
C ASN A 125 13.78 1.63 -11.39
N GLU A 126 14.88 0.88 -11.56
CA GLU A 126 14.86 -0.36 -12.32
C GLU A 126 13.96 -1.42 -11.68
N ARG A 127 13.98 -1.54 -10.34
CA ARG A 127 13.03 -2.42 -9.62
C ARG A 127 11.58 -2.01 -9.87
N ARG A 128 11.25 -0.72 -9.81
CA ARG A 128 9.89 -0.21 -10.11
C ARG A 128 9.48 -0.50 -11.55
N LYS A 129 10.37 -0.29 -12.52
CA LYS A 129 10.10 -0.60 -13.94
C LYS A 129 9.83 -2.09 -14.12
N LYS A 130 10.68 -2.95 -13.56
CA LYS A 130 10.52 -4.41 -13.60
C LYS A 130 9.19 -4.85 -12.99
N TYR A 131 8.88 -4.36 -11.79
CA TYR A 131 7.62 -4.63 -11.12
C TYR A 131 6.42 -4.27 -11.99
N ARG A 132 6.38 -3.04 -12.53
CA ARG A 132 5.26 -2.55 -13.35
C ARG A 132 5.13 -3.33 -14.66
N SER A 133 6.25 -3.69 -15.29
CA SER A 133 6.26 -4.50 -16.50
C SER A 133 5.66 -5.87 -16.27
N ILE A 134 6.06 -6.56 -15.20
CA ILE A 134 5.50 -7.87 -14.82
C ILE A 134 4.02 -7.73 -14.49
N MET A 135 3.64 -6.72 -13.70
CA MET A 135 2.24 -6.48 -13.33
C MET A 135 1.35 -6.26 -14.57
N GLN A 136 1.77 -5.39 -15.48
CA GLN A 136 1.01 -5.10 -16.70
C GLN A 136 0.87 -6.34 -17.58
N LYS A 137 1.95 -7.10 -17.76
CA LYS A 137 1.93 -8.36 -18.51
C LYS A 137 0.96 -9.36 -17.87
N SER A 138 1.13 -9.65 -16.58
CA SER A 138 0.30 -10.63 -15.87
C SER A 138 -1.19 -10.25 -15.88
N LEU A 139 -1.52 -8.97 -15.68
CA LEU A 139 -2.91 -8.51 -15.76
C LEU A 139 -3.50 -8.68 -17.16
N THR A 140 -2.74 -8.33 -18.19
CA THR A 140 -3.21 -8.44 -19.59
C THR A 140 -3.42 -9.90 -20.01
N GLU A 141 -2.56 -10.80 -19.57
CA GLU A 141 -2.60 -12.21 -19.95
C GLU A 141 -3.64 -13.01 -19.16
N GLN A 142 -3.87 -12.68 -17.88
CA GLN A 142 -4.64 -13.52 -16.97
C GLN A 142 -6.04 -12.98 -16.66
N VAL A 143 -6.26 -11.67 -16.79
CA VAL A 143 -7.55 -11.05 -16.40
C VAL A 143 -8.45 -10.83 -17.61
N ASN A 144 -9.64 -11.43 -17.58
CA ASN A 144 -10.69 -11.17 -18.54
C ASN A 144 -11.49 -9.91 -18.16
N ILE A 145 -11.01 -8.74 -18.60
CA ILE A 145 -11.63 -7.44 -18.29
C ILE A 145 -13.14 -7.39 -18.65
N PRO A 146 -13.60 -7.85 -19.82
CA PRO A 146 -15.04 -7.89 -20.11
C PRO A 146 -15.88 -8.67 -19.09
N GLN A 147 -15.40 -9.82 -18.62
CA GLN A 147 -16.11 -10.60 -17.59
C GLN A 147 -16.10 -9.89 -16.23
N VAL A 148 -14.98 -9.26 -15.87
CA VAL A 148 -14.86 -8.47 -14.63
C VAL A 148 -15.88 -7.33 -14.65
N VAL A 149 -15.95 -6.55 -15.73
CA VAL A 149 -16.91 -5.45 -15.88
C VAL A 149 -18.36 -5.95 -15.74
N THR A 150 -18.68 -7.09 -16.35
CA THR A 150 -20.02 -7.69 -16.26
C THR A 150 -20.38 -8.04 -14.82
N ILE A 151 -19.45 -8.65 -14.07
CA ILE A 151 -19.67 -9.00 -12.65
C ILE A 151 -19.80 -7.75 -11.80
N MET A 152 -18.95 -6.74 -12.00
CA MET A 152 -19.02 -5.49 -11.24
C MET A 152 -20.34 -4.76 -11.47
N ALA A 153 -20.78 -4.67 -12.73
CA ALA A 153 -22.08 -4.08 -13.06
C ALA A 153 -23.25 -4.86 -12.42
N ALA A 154 -23.18 -6.20 -12.37
CA ALA A 154 -24.21 -6.99 -11.71
C ALA A 154 -24.28 -6.73 -10.20
N VAL A 155 -23.13 -6.55 -9.53
CA VAL A 155 -23.07 -6.20 -8.10
C VAL A 155 -23.61 -4.80 -7.84
N GLU A 156 -23.31 -3.83 -8.72
CA GLU A 156 -23.83 -2.46 -8.61
C GLU A 156 -25.35 -2.38 -8.80
N VAL A 157 -25.95 -3.29 -9.58
CA VAL A 157 -27.39 -3.32 -9.88
C VAL A 157 -28.20 -4.11 -8.84
N GLY A 158 -27.55 -4.91 -7.98
CA GLY A 158 -28.28 -5.71 -7.00
C GLY A 158 -27.43 -6.31 -5.89
N ASN A 159 -27.21 -5.50 -4.86
CA ASN A 159 -27.10 -5.90 -3.45
C ASN A 159 -28.07 -5.04 -2.64
#